data_AF-A0A6G3MMT0-F1
#
_entry.id   AF-A0A6G3MMT0-F1
#
_cell.length_a   1.000
_cell.length_b   1.000
_cell.length_c   1.000
_cell.angle_alpha   90.00
_cell.angle_beta   90.00
_cell.angle_gamma   90.00
#
_symmetry.space_group_name_H-M   'P 1'
#
loop_
_entity.id
_entity.type
_entity.pdbx_description
1 polymer ?
#
loop_
_entity_poly.entity_id
_entity_poly.type
_entity_poly.pdbx_seq_one_letter_code
_entity_poly.pdbx_strand_id
1 'polypeptide(L)'
;ELSHKKKSISSGFHRPVKSQSLQVLGEISSQQLILAIDQIFTNSVNFDADAIIHLVTSLCEVAKAELFHSKPPRTFTLQKILEVAYYNMNRTRIVWSNIWSILAPFLIEVHKSIFNT
;
A
#
# COMPACT_ATOMS: atom_id res chain seq x y z
N GLU A 1 72.07 -3.94 7.17
CA GLU A 1 72.21 -2.91 6.13
C GLU A 1 71.23 -3.17 4.99
N LEU A 2 70.44 -2.15 4.65
CA LEU A 2 69.64 -1.90 3.41
C LEU A 2 68.74 -3.06 2.89
N SER A 3 67.43 -3.11 3.15
CA SER A 3 66.33 -2.21 2.71
C SER A 3 66.24 -2.01 1.19
N HIS A 4 65.40 -2.80 0.50
CA HIS A 4 64.64 -2.34 -0.66
C HIS A 4 63.27 -3.03 -0.73
N LYS A 5 62.31 -2.42 -0.03
CA LYS A 5 60.89 -2.76 0.00
C LYS A 5 60.23 -2.30 -1.30
N LYS A 6 59.81 -3.22 -2.17
CA LYS A 6 58.89 -2.94 -3.27
C LYS A 6 57.58 -2.42 -2.66
N LYS A 7 57.30 -1.12 -2.80
CA LYS A 7 56.01 -0.52 -2.47
C LYS A 7 54.98 -1.08 -3.44
N SER A 8 54.20 -2.05 -2.98
CA SER A 8 52.93 -2.40 -3.59
C SER A 8 52.03 -1.17 -3.50
N ILE A 9 51.57 -0.72 -4.66
CA ILE A 9 50.63 0.38 -4.83
C ILE A 9 49.37 0.00 -4.05
N SER A 10 49.02 0.77 -3.02
CA SER A 10 47.75 0.64 -2.33
C SER A 10 46.65 1.02 -3.33
N SER A 11 46.02 0.02 -3.95
CA SER A 11 44.74 0.20 -4.62
C SER A 11 43.75 0.65 -3.55
N GLY A 12 43.46 1.95 -3.52
CA GLY A 12 42.44 2.54 -2.69
C GLY A 12 41.14 1.76 -2.87
N PHE A 13 40.59 1.27 -1.78
CA PHE A 13 39.26 0.70 -1.71
C PHE A 13 38.25 1.85 -1.91
N HIS A 14 38.10 2.30 -3.16
CA HIS A 14 36.96 3.12 -3.54
C HIS A 14 35.73 2.23 -3.50
N ARG A 15 35.02 2.21 -2.37
CA ARG A 15 33.61 1.81 -2.37
C ARG A 15 32.89 2.66 -3.43
N PRO A 16 32.04 2.07 -4.28
CA PRO A 16 31.27 2.85 -5.23
C PRO A 16 30.25 3.71 -4.46
N VAL A 17 30.56 4.99 -4.27
CA VAL A 17 29.67 6.00 -3.63
C VAL A 17 28.39 6.22 -4.46
N LYS A 18 28.36 5.75 -5.71
CA LYS A 18 27.18 5.82 -6.59
C LYS A 18 26.01 4.92 -6.15
N SER A 19 26.24 3.91 -5.32
CA SER A 19 25.18 2.96 -4.96
C SER A 19 24.31 3.44 -3.79
N GLN A 20 24.88 4.16 -2.82
CA GLN A 20 24.18 4.52 -1.59
C GLN A 20 23.29 5.76 -1.73
N SER A 21 23.71 6.75 -2.54
CA SER A 21 22.90 7.95 -2.84
C SER A 21 21.66 7.63 -3.68
N LEU A 22 21.78 6.72 -4.66
CA LEU A 22 20.66 6.25 -5.47
C LEU A 22 19.66 5.41 -4.67
N GLN A 23 20.14 4.60 -3.70
CA GLN A 23 19.28 3.86 -2.77
C GLN A 23 18.48 4.82 -1.88
N VAL A 24 19.13 5.81 -1.27
CA VAL A 24 18.45 6.82 -0.44
C VAL A 24 17.41 7.59 -1.25
N LEU A 25 17.69 7.94 -2.51
CA LEU A 25 16.73 8.60 -3.39
C LEU A 25 15.50 7.71 -3.69
N GLY A 26 15.73 6.42 -3.93
CA GLY A 26 14.66 5.43 -4.14
C GLY A 26 13.82 5.16 -2.89
N GLU A 27 14.43 5.15 -1.72
CA GLU A 27 13.75 5.05 -0.42
C GLU A 27 12.87 6.27 -0.16
N ILE A 28 13.38 7.49 -0.40
CA ILE A 28 12.59 8.72 -0.27
C ILE A 28 11.39 8.68 -1.21
N SER A 29 11.58 8.28 -2.47
CA SER A 29 10.48 8.15 -3.44
C SER A 29 9.42 7.13 -2.97
N SER A 30 9.85 6.04 -2.32
CA SER A 30 8.94 5.02 -1.79
C SER A 30 8.14 5.53 -0.61
N GLN A 31 8.76 6.31 0.28
CA GLN A 31 8.07 6.95 1.41
C GLN A 31 7.02 7.96 0.94
N GLN A 32 7.35 8.79 -0.05
CA GLN A 32 6.39 9.75 -0.62
C GLN A 32 5.18 9.05 -1.24
N LEU A 33 5.39 7.91 -1.91
CA LEU A 33 4.30 7.12 -2.47
C LEU A 33 3.38 6.56 -1.37
N ILE A 34 3.96 6.02 -0.28
CA ILE A 34 3.18 5.51 0.86
C ILE A 34 2.33 6.63 1.47
N LEU A 35 2.92 7.81 1.69
CA LEU A 35 2.20 8.96 2.22
C LEU A 35 1.07 9.43 1.29
N ALA A 36 1.30 9.46 -0.02
CA ALA A 36 0.28 9.82 -0.99
C ALA A 36 -0.90 8.83 -0.98
N ILE A 37 -0.62 7.54 -0.83
CA ILE A 37 -1.66 6.50 -0.71
C ILE A 37 -2.48 6.69 0.57
N ASP A 38 -1.83 6.89 1.71
CA ASP A 38 -2.52 7.12 2.98
C ASP A 38 -3.40 8.38 2.91
N GLN A 39 -2.91 9.44 2.28
CA GLN A 39 -3.69 10.66 2.05
C GLN A 39 -4.97 10.42 1.26
N ILE A 40 -4.97 9.52 0.27
CA ILE A 40 -6.19 9.17 -0.49
C ILE A 40 -7.25 8.59 0.44
N PHE A 41 -6.87 7.65 1.32
CA PHE A 41 -7.81 7.01 2.23
C PHE A 41 -8.31 7.98 3.30
N THR A 42 -7.41 8.74 3.94
CA THR A 42 -7.81 9.71 4.96
C THR A 42 -8.67 10.84 4.39
N ASN A 43 -8.37 11.32 3.18
CA ASN A 43 -9.15 12.39 2.54
C ASN A 43 -10.42 11.90 1.83
N SER A 44 -10.71 10.60 1.86
CA SER A 44 -11.90 10.02 1.21
C SER A 44 -13.22 10.63 1.72
N VAL A 45 -13.25 11.20 2.93
CA VAL A 45 -14.39 11.96 3.47
C VAL A 45 -14.78 13.17 2.61
N ASN A 46 -13.81 13.75 1.88
CA ASN A 46 -14.00 14.92 1.02
C ASN A 46 -14.37 14.56 -0.42
N PHE A 47 -14.43 13.27 -0.77
CA PHE A 47 -14.81 12.84 -2.12
C PHE A 47 -16.28 13.13 -2.37
N ASP A 48 -16.67 13.34 -3.63
CA ASP A 48 -18.08 13.35 -3.99
C ASP A 48 -18.69 11.93 -3.91
N ALA A 49 -20.00 11.84 -4.18
CA ALA A 49 -20.74 10.59 -4.08
C ALA A 49 -20.27 9.54 -5.09
N ASP A 50 -19.82 9.93 -6.28
CA ASP A 50 -19.41 8.98 -7.32
C ASP A 50 -17.96 8.51 -7.09
N ALA A 51 -17.08 9.43 -6.72
CA ALA A 51 -15.67 9.14 -6.43
C ALA A 51 -15.51 8.16 -5.26
N ILE A 52 -16.30 8.31 -4.18
CA ILE A 52 -16.23 7.35 -3.06
C ILE A 52 -16.73 5.97 -3.47
N ILE A 53 -17.73 5.89 -4.34
CA ILE A 53 -18.27 4.63 -4.85
C ILE A 53 -17.24 3.92 -5.74
N HIS A 54 -16.56 4.66 -6.61
CA HIS A 54 -15.46 4.10 -7.43
C HIS A 54 -14.30 3.63 -6.56
N LEU A 55 -13.91 4.41 -5.55
CA LEU A 55 -12.84 4.03 -4.62
C LEU A 55 -13.18 2.73 -3.89
N VAL A 56 -14.38 2.63 -3.29
CA VAL A 56 -14.80 1.46 -2.53
C VAL A 56 -14.91 0.22 -3.42
N THR A 57 -15.47 0.35 -4.62
CA THR A 57 -15.54 -0.75 -5.60
C THR A 57 -14.13 -1.26 -5.94
N SER A 58 -13.22 -0.35 -6.27
CA SER A 58 -11.83 -0.70 -6.63
C SER A 58 -11.10 -1.38 -5.48
N LEU A 59 -11.29 -0.89 -4.24
CA LEU A 59 -10.72 -1.51 -3.05
C LEU A 59 -11.24 -2.93 -2.83
N CYS A 60 -12.54 -3.17 -3.03
CA CYS A 60 -13.11 -4.51 -2.95
C CYS A 60 -12.48 -5.46 -3.98
N GLU A 61 -12.30 -5.03 -5.22
CA GLU A 61 -11.66 -5.85 -6.27
C GLU A 61 -10.21 -6.19 -5.93
N VAL A 62 -9.43 -5.19 -5.51
CA VAL A 62 -8.04 -5.40 -5.10
C VAL A 62 -7.98 -6.33 -3.88
N ALA A 63 -8.84 -6.12 -2.87
CA ALA A 63 -8.88 -6.99 -1.70
C ALA A 63 -9.21 -8.45 -2.06
N LYS A 64 -10.10 -8.70 -3.02
CA LYS A 64 -10.35 -10.07 -3.51
C LYS A 64 -9.11 -10.67 -4.15
N ALA A 65 -8.41 -9.91 -4.99
CA ALA A 65 -7.17 -10.38 -5.61
C ALA A 65 -6.07 -10.67 -4.55
N GLU A 66 -5.96 -9.82 -3.53
CA GLU A 66 -5.04 -10.03 -2.41
C GLU A 66 -5.41 -11.25 -1.55
N LEU A 67 -6.68 -11.49 -1.30
CA LEU A 67 -7.12 -12.59 -0.45
C LEU A 67 -7.10 -13.94 -1.18
N PHE A 68 -7.52 -13.98 -2.43
CA PHE A 68 -7.79 -15.24 -3.14
C PHE A 68 -6.71 -15.62 -4.14
N HIS A 69 -5.95 -14.66 -4.67
CA HIS A 69 -4.95 -14.91 -5.71
C HIS A 69 -3.50 -14.79 -5.23
N SER A 70 -3.22 -14.11 -4.10
CA SER A 70 -1.86 -14.09 -3.55
C SER A 70 -1.59 -15.26 -2.61
N LYS A 71 -0.36 -15.77 -2.65
CA LYS A 71 0.14 -16.83 -1.76
C LYS A 71 1.40 -16.34 -1.06
N PRO A 72 1.38 -16.09 0.26
CA PRO A 72 0.23 -16.22 1.18
C PRO A 72 -0.88 -15.18 0.90
N PRO A 73 -2.11 -15.41 1.37
CA PRO A 73 -3.18 -14.41 1.35
C PRO A 73 -2.75 -13.13 2.08
N ARG A 74 -3.06 -11.96 1.50
CA ARG A 74 -2.75 -10.65 2.09
C ARG A 74 -4.02 -9.93 2.48
N THR A 75 -3.95 -9.16 3.57
CA THR A 75 -5.13 -8.50 4.19
C THR A 75 -5.02 -6.98 4.23
N PHE A 76 -4.01 -6.39 3.58
CA PHE A 76 -3.76 -4.95 3.64
C PHE A 76 -4.95 -4.16 3.08
N THR A 77 -5.41 -4.47 1.87
CA THR A 77 -6.55 -3.75 1.30
C THR A 77 -7.84 -3.99 2.08
N LEU A 78 -8.02 -5.17 2.68
CA LEU A 78 -9.16 -5.44 3.56
C LEU A 78 -9.18 -4.49 4.77
N GLN A 79 -8.02 -4.20 5.38
CA GLN A 79 -7.93 -3.21 6.46
C GLN A 79 -8.27 -1.80 5.96
N LYS A 80 -7.79 -1.40 4.78
CA LYS A 80 -8.10 -0.09 4.20
C LYS A 80 -9.57 0.10 3.87
N ILE A 81 -10.29 -0.97 3.49
CA ILE A 81 -11.75 -0.93 3.34
C ILE A 81 -12.43 -0.53 4.66
N LEU A 82 -12.00 -1.09 5.79
CA LEU A 82 -12.58 -0.76 7.11
C LEU A 82 -12.29 0.68 7.51
N GLU A 83 -11.07 1.18 7.27
CA GLU A 83 -10.69 2.57 7.52
C GLU A 83 -11.55 3.54 6.67
N VAL A 84 -11.65 3.29 5.37
CA VAL A 84 -12.48 4.12 4.46
C VAL A 84 -13.95 4.07 4.87
N ALA A 85 -14.49 2.90 5.22
CA ALA A 85 -15.86 2.78 5.70
C ALA A 85 -16.09 3.61 6.97
N TYR A 86 -15.15 3.56 7.92
CA TYR A 86 -15.19 4.36 9.14
C TYR A 86 -15.18 5.86 8.86
N TYR A 87 -14.26 6.34 8.00
CA TYR A 87 -14.20 7.76 7.65
C TYR A 87 -15.46 8.29 6.95
N ASN A 88 -16.21 7.42 6.25
CA ASN A 88 -17.34 7.82 5.42
C ASN A 88 -18.71 7.50 6.03
N MET A 89 -18.77 6.94 7.25
CA MET A 89 -20.05 6.57 7.90
C MET A 89 -20.96 7.76 8.22
N ASN A 90 -20.41 8.97 8.30
CA ASN A 90 -21.15 10.21 8.59
C ASN A 90 -21.65 10.96 7.34
N ARG A 91 -21.52 10.37 6.15
CA ARG A 91 -22.13 10.91 4.92
C ARG A 91 -23.66 10.88 4.98
N THR A 92 -24.32 11.56 4.05
CA THR A 92 -25.78 11.49 3.92
C THR A 92 -26.23 10.04 3.78
N ARG A 93 -27.37 9.71 4.38
CA ARG A 93 -27.90 8.33 4.44
C ARG A 93 -27.92 7.64 3.08
N ILE A 94 -28.26 8.38 2.01
CA ILE A 94 -28.32 7.84 0.65
C ILE A 94 -26.93 7.42 0.17
N VAL A 95 -25.92 8.28 0.32
CA VAL A 95 -24.55 7.97 -0.11
C VAL A 95 -23.98 6.82 0.71
N TRP A 96 -24.21 6.81 2.03
CA TRP A 96 -23.80 5.69 2.88
C TRP A 96 -24.48 4.38 2.48
N SER A 97 -25.79 4.38 2.21
CA SER A 97 -26.50 3.20 1.70
C SER A 97 -25.89 2.67 0.41
N ASN A 98 -25.48 3.56 -0.51
CA ASN A 98 -24.81 3.16 -1.75
C ASN A 98 -23.45 2.52 -1.48
N ILE A 99 -22.64 3.07 -0.58
CA ILE A 99 -21.37 2.46 -0.15
C ILE A 99 -21.63 1.06 0.45
N TRP A 100 -22.60 0.96 1.35
CA TRP A 100 -22.95 -0.29 2.02
C TRP A 100 -23.46 -1.36 1.05
N SER A 101 -24.15 -0.96 -0.02
CA SER A 101 -24.62 -1.88 -1.07
C SER A 101 -23.47 -2.64 -1.76
N ILE A 102 -22.25 -2.08 -1.73
CA ILE A 102 -21.03 -2.70 -2.27
C ILE A 102 -20.31 -3.48 -1.18
N LEU A 103 -20.13 -2.89 0.00
CA LEU A 103 -19.39 -3.50 1.10
C LEU A 103 -20.04 -4.76 1.64
N ALA A 104 -21.36 -4.77 1.84
CA ALA A 104 -22.08 -5.89 2.44
C ALA A 104 -21.91 -7.22 1.66
N PRO A 105 -22.17 -7.29 0.34
CA PRO A 105 -21.96 -8.53 -0.41
C PRO A 105 -20.50 -8.94 -0.44
N PHE A 106 -19.56 -7.99 -0.56
CA PHE A 106 -18.13 -8.27 -0.48
C PHE A 106 -17.72 -8.92 0.85
N LEU A 107 -18.16 -8.38 1.98
CA LEU A 107 -17.84 -8.92 3.31
C LEU A 107 -18.44 -10.31 3.52
N ILE A 108 -19.65 -10.56 3.01
CA ILE A 108 -20.28 -11.88 3.04
C ILE A 108 -19.47 -12.89 2.23
N GLU A 109 -18.99 -12.51 1.04
CA GLU A 109 -18.16 -13.36 0.18
C GLU A 109 -16.82 -13.68 0.84
N VAL A 110 -16.12 -12.68 1.38
CA VAL A 110 -14.86 -12.86 2.11
C VAL A 110 -15.05 -13.77 3.32
N HIS A 111 -16.09 -13.55 4.12
CA HIS A 111 -16.40 -14.41 5.25
C HIS A 111 -16.61 -15.86 4.80
N LYS A 112 -17.45 -16.10 3.79
CA LYS A 112 -17.67 -17.46 3.26
C LYS A 112 -16.36 -18.10 2.78
N SER A 113 -15.52 -17.34 2.06
CA SER A 113 -14.27 -17.89 1.53
C SER A 113 -13.23 -18.22 2.60
N ILE A 114 -13.23 -17.53 3.74
CA ILE A 114 -12.27 -17.77 4.82
C ILE A 114 -12.73 -18.93 5.73
N PHE A 115 -14.04 -19.03 5.99
CA PHE A 115 -14.58 -19.94 7.01
C PHE A 115 -15.25 -21.21 6.45
N ASN A 116 -15.54 -21.29 5.14
CA ASN A 116 -16.07 -22.51 4.49
C ASN A 116 -15.04 -23.31 3.67
N THR A 117 -13.75 -22.98 3.78
CA THR A 117 -12.62 -23.84 3.37
C THR A 117 -12.12 -24.66 4.55
#